data_AF-A0A973JGF4-F1
#
_entry.id   AF-A0A973JGF4-F1
#
_cell.length_a   1.000
_cell.length_b   1.000
_cell.length_c   1.000
_cell.angle_alpha   90.00
_cell.angle_beta   90.00
_cell.angle_gamma   90.00
#
_symmetry.space_group_name_H-M   'P 1'
#
loop_
_entity.id
_entity.type
_entity.pdbx_description
1 polymer ?
#
loop_
_entity_poly.entity_id
_entity_poly.type
_entity_poly.pdbx_seq_one_letter_code
_entity_poly.pdbx_strand_id
1 'polypeptide(L)'
;MPAKRDMVKKIILPCLLVILLVGHAFLVNTGWKDVEEQKPYQVVPTLNLEWMKLISLDQGRFVSLLLSLYLLAAAPAQCYEWDYRGLLSYMRVITGLDPYNKGPFFFAVHFMSFRTDTEGRMIFSYLDESREKFPDDWRLPWQASYVAKIRFKDGDLAYHYALKAANAPYAPPIVKILPAILMRNLGDIETAYTYLITLREYSADPKEIEAIDGALEQLEKQFPPQ
;
A
#
# COMPACT_ATOMS: atom_id res chain seq x y z
N MET A 1 5.81 -47.66 11.45
CA MET A 1 5.03 -46.71 10.63
C MET A 1 5.51 -45.23 10.55
N PRO A 2 6.51 -44.72 11.31
CA PRO A 2 6.90 -43.31 11.20
C PRO A 2 7.66 -42.96 9.90
N ALA A 3 8.44 -43.90 9.34
CA ALA A 3 9.25 -43.66 8.14
C ALA A 3 8.44 -43.30 6.88
N LYS A 4 7.25 -43.87 6.67
CA LYS A 4 6.39 -43.56 5.51
C LYS A 4 5.79 -42.15 5.59
N ARG A 5 5.44 -41.68 6.80
CA ARG A 5 4.92 -40.33 7.01
C ARG A 5 5.98 -39.26 6.72
N ASP A 6 7.23 -39.57 7.02
CA ASP A 6 8.36 -38.67 6.85
C ASP A 6 8.74 -38.51 5.36
N MET A 7 8.70 -39.60 4.59
CA MET A 7 8.94 -39.59 3.14
C MET A 7 7.89 -38.78 2.37
N VAL A 8 6.60 -38.91 2.72
CA VAL A 8 5.50 -38.17 2.08
C VAL A 8 5.67 -36.66 2.29
N LYS A 9 6.00 -36.23 3.51
CA LYS A 9 6.16 -34.80 3.82
C LYS A 9 7.43 -34.20 3.23
N LYS A 10 8.54 -34.95 3.21
CA LYS A 10 9.84 -34.42 2.80
C LYS A 10 10.09 -34.45 1.30
N ILE A 11 9.45 -35.36 0.57
CA ILE A 11 9.75 -35.57 -0.86
C ILE A 11 8.51 -35.35 -1.73
N ILE A 12 7.41 -36.02 -1.40
CA ILE A 12 6.22 -36.00 -2.27
C ILE A 12 5.56 -34.61 -2.24
N LEU A 13 5.37 -34.03 -1.05
CA LEU A 13 4.70 -32.74 -0.92
C LEU A 13 5.46 -31.60 -1.63
N PRO A 14 6.80 -31.43 -1.49
CA PRO A 14 7.54 -30.42 -2.25
C PRO A 14 7.49 -30.65 -3.76
N CYS A 15 7.61 -31.89 -4.24
CA CYS A 15 7.54 -32.19 -5.67
C CYS A 15 6.16 -31.86 -6.26
N LEU A 16 5.07 -32.18 -5.56
CA LEU A 16 3.72 -31.80 -5.95
C LEU A 16 3.56 -30.28 -6.00
N LEU A 17 4.14 -29.58 -5.03
CA LEU A 17 4.11 -28.13 -4.95
C LEU A 17 4.89 -27.49 -6.10
N VAL A 18 6.06 -28.05 -6.46
CA VAL A 18 6.84 -27.62 -7.65
C VAL A 18 6.06 -27.89 -8.95
N ILE A 19 5.43 -29.05 -9.11
CA ILE A 19 4.62 -29.36 -10.30
C ILE A 19 3.43 -28.41 -10.41
N LEU A 20 2.76 -28.13 -9.30
CA LEU A 20 1.67 -27.15 -9.25
C LEU A 20 2.16 -25.74 -9.59
N LEU A 21 3.35 -25.34 -9.12
CA LEU A 21 3.95 -24.05 -9.43
C LEU A 21 4.35 -23.93 -10.90
N VAL A 22 4.98 -24.95 -11.46
CA VAL A 22 5.39 -24.98 -12.87
C VAL A 22 4.17 -25.05 -13.78
N GLY A 23 3.19 -25.88 -13.43
CA GLY A 23 1.91 -25.97 -14.14
C GLY A 23 1.15 -24.66 -14.10
N HIS A 24 1.08 -24.01 -12.93
CA HIS A 24 0.49 -22.68 -12.78
C HIS A 24 1.26 -21.63 -13.60
N ALA A 25 2.59 -21.58 -13.50
CA ALA A 25 3.41 -20.64 -14.27
C ALA A 25 3.24 -20.84 -15.79
N PHE A 26 3.15 -22.10 -16.25
CA PHE A 26 2.90 -22.42 -17.64
C PHE A 26 1.50 -22.00 -18.09
N LEU A 27 0.44 -22.38 -17.34
CA LEU A 27 -0.95 -22.02 -17.64
C LEU A 27 -1.19 -20.53 -17.58
N VAL A 28 -0.53 -19.84 -16.65
CA VAL A 28 -0.50 -18.39 -16.61
C VAL A 28 0.19 -17.88 -17.87
N ASN A 29 1.41 -18.28 -18.18
CA ASN A 29 2.12 -17.75 -19.34
C ASN A 29 1.42 -18.01 -20.69
N THR A 30 0.74 -19.15 -20.85
CA THR A 30 0.02 -19.48 -22.09
C THR A 30 -1.39 -18.89 -22.11
N GLY A 31 -2.18 -19.11 -21.06
CA GLY A 31 -3.55 -18.61 -20.98
C GLY A 31 -3.63 -17.09 -20.93
N TRP A 32 -2.58 -16.41 -20.47
CA TRP A 32 -2.58 -14.97 -20.39
C TRP A 32 -2.31 -14.26 -21.70
N LYS A 33 -1.52 -14.85 -22.60
CA LYS A 33 -1.38 -14.30 -23.95
C LYS A 33 -2.74 -14.19 -24.64
N ASP A 34 -3.56 -15.24 -24.51
CA ASP A 34 -4.89 -15.25 -25.12
C ASP A 34 -5.87 -14.26 -24.44
N VAL A 35 -5.74 -14.05 -23.12
CA VAL A 35 -6.57 -13.09 -22.38
C VAL A 35 -6.14 -11.65 -22.65
N GLU A 36 -4.85 -11.37 -22.74
CA GLU A 36 -4.29 -10.05 -23.03
C GLU A 36 -4.70 -9.58 -24.44
N GLU A 37 -4.72 -10.50 -25.41
CA GLU A 37 -5.23 -10.22 -26.77
C GLU A 37 -6.74 -9.90 -26.81
N GLN A 38 -7.54 -10.53 -25.93
CA GLN A 38 -8.99 -10.34 -25.91
C GLN A 38 -9.45 -9.21 -24.98
N LYS A 39 -8.68 -8.92 -23.93
CA LYS A 39 -8.99 -7.95 -22.88
C LYS A 39 -7.70 -7.22 -22.47
N PRO A 40 -7.23 -6.27 -23.28
CA PRO A 40 -5.93 -5.63 -23.09
C PRO A 40 -5.77 -4.89 -21.74
N TYR A 41 -6.87 -4.64 -21.05
CA TYR A 41 -6.91 -3.91 -19.79
C TYR A 41 -7.09 -4.79 -18.54
N GLN A 42 -7.36 -6.09 -18.72
CA GLN A 42 -7.51 -7.03 -17.61
C GLN A 42 -6.15 -7.65 -17.25
N VAL A 43 -5.35 -6.92 -16.48
CA VAL A 43 -3.98 -7.32 -16.09
C VAL A 43 -3.91 -8.25 -14.87
N VAL A 44 -5.02 -8.82 -14.44
CA VAL A 44 -5.07 -9.89 -13.43
C VAL A 44 -6.33 -10.73 -13.62
N PRO A 45 -6.30 -12.05 -13.32
CA PRO A 45 -7.50 -12.87 -13.34
C PRO A 45 -8.45 -12.47 -12.22
N THR A 46 -9.74 -12.72 -12.41
CA THR A 46 -10.71 -12.62 -11.32
C THR A 46 -10.56 -13.81 -10.37
N LEU A 47 -10.33 -13.53 -9.09
CA LEU A 47 -10.17 -14.55 -8.06
C LEU A 47 -11.27 -14.44 -7.00
N ASN A 48 -11.63 -15.57 -6.40
CA ASN A 48 -12.52 -15.63 -5.26
C ASN A 48 -11.73 -16.08 -4.01
N LEU A 49 -11.82 -15.31 -2.93
CA LEU A 49 -11.03 -15.55 -1.72
C LEU A 49 -11.31 -16.92 -1.09
N GLU A 50 -12.56 -17.35 -0.99
CA GLU A 50 -12.93 -18.60 -0.33
C GLU A 50 -12.43 -19.81 -1.13
N TRP A 51 -12.52 -19.76 -2.46
CA TRP A 51 -11.90 -20.76 -3.32
C TRP A 51 -10.37 -20.78 -3.19
N MET A 52 -9.73 -19.62 -3.16
CA MET A 52 -8.28 -19.54 -3.00
C MET A 52 -7.82 -20.10 -1.64
N LYS A 53 -8.56 -19.83 -0.55
CA LYS A 53 -8.30 -20.43 0.76
C LYS A 53 -8.40 -21.96 0.70
N LEU A 54 -9.47 -22.48 0.09
CA LEU A 54 -9.68 -23.93 -0.05
C LEU A 54 -8.54 -24.61 -0.81
N ILE A 55 -8.17 -24.10 -1.99
CA ILE A 55 -7.11 -24.72 -2.82
C ILE A 55 -5.71 -24.47 -2.28
N SER A 56 -5.52 -23.48 -1.40
CA SER A 56 -4.23 -23.23 -0.76
C SER A 56 -3.79 -24.35 0.19
N LEU A 57 -4.72 -25.22 0.62
CA LEU A 57 -4.43 -26.30 1.57
C LEU A 57 -3.69 -25.80 2.83
N ASP A 58 -4.17 -24.70 3.41
CA ASP A 58 -3.60 -24.01 4.58
C ASP A 58 -2.25 -23.30 4.31
N GLN A 59 -1.80 -23.25 3.05
CA GLN A 59 -0.60 -22.52 2.63
C GLN A 59 -0.93 -21.10 2.11
N GLY A 60 -1.87 -20.41 2.76
CA GLY A 60 -2.36 -19.09 2.34
C GLY A 60 -1.25 -18.05 2.14
N ARG A 61 -0.25 -18.03 3.03
CA ARG A 61 0.92 -17.15 2.91
C ARG A 61 1.75 -17.42 1.66
N PHE A 62 1.99 -18.68 1.34
CA PHE A 62 2.74 -19.06 0.15
C PHE A 62 1.99 -18.64 -1.12
N VAL A 63 0.68 -18.92 -1.18
CA VAL A 63 -0.16 -18.52 -2.31
C VAL A 63 -0.23 -17.00 -2.44
N SER A 64 -0.40 -16.27 -1.33
CA SER A 64 -0.39 -14.81 -1.30
C SER A 64 0.90 -14.22 -1.90
N LEU A 65 2.07 -14.78 -1.55
CA LEU A 65 3.35 -14.37 -2.12
C LEU A 65 3.43 -14.67 -3.63
N LEU A 66 2.99 -15.85 -4.07
CA LEU A 66 2.96 -16.20 -5.50
C LEU A 66 2.08 -15.23 -6.30
N LEU A 67 0.87 -14.95 -5.81
CA LEU A 67 -0.04 -13.98 -6.44
C LEU A 67 0.52 -12.55 -6.43
N SER A 68 1.34 -12.19 -5.44
CA SER A 68 2.02 -10.89 -5.38
C SER A 68 3.15 -10.78 -6.40
N LEU A 69 3.92 -11.85 -6.58
CA LEU A 69 4.93 -11.91 -7.64
C LEU A 69 4.28 -11.78 -9.02
N TYR A 70 3.11 -12.40 -9.19
CA TYR A 70 2.34 -12.25 -10.40
C TYR A 70 1.85 -10.81 -10.63
N LEU A 71 1.31 -10.17 -9.58
CA LEU A 71 0.93 -8.76 -9.61
C LEU A 71 2.11 -7.87 -10.03
N LEU A 72 3.30 -8.13 -9.50
CA LEU A 72 4.52 -7.38 -9.82
C LEU A 72 5.02 -7.63 -11.24
N ALA A 73 4.75 -8.82 -11.80
CA ALA A 73 5.15 -9.19 -13.16
C ALA A 73 4.26 -8.56 -14.24
N ALA A 74 3.08 -8.02 -13.89
CA ALA A 74 2.23 -7.29 -14.82
C ALA A 74 3.00 -6.08 -15.39
N ALA A 75 3.22 -6.07 -16.70
CA ALA A 75 4.03 -5.06 -17.37
C ALA A 75 3.34 -3.68 -17.26
N PRO A 76 4.04 -2.62 -16.80
CA PRO A 76 3.41 -1.34 -16.46
C PRO A 76 3.01 -0.47 -17.66
N ALA A 77 3.18 -0.96 -18.89
CA ALA A 77 2.74 -0.24 -20.08
C ALA A 77 1.23 0.01 -19.96
N GLN A 78 0.83 1.27 -20.02
CA GLN A 78 -0.59 1.69 -20.00
C GLN A 78 -1.35 1.37 -18.69
N CYS A 79 -0.68 1.42 -17.53
CA CYS A 79 -1.35 1.23 -16.23
C CYS A 79 -2.50 2.20 -15.90
N TYR A 80 -2.72 3.25 -16.71
CA TYR A 80 -3.89 4.11 -16.61
C TYR A 80 -5.16 3.51 -17.24
N GLU A 81 -5.04 2.49 -18.10
CA GLU A 81 -6.16 1.84 -18.79
C GLU A 81 -6.64 0.56 -18.09
N TRP A 82 -5.91 0.08 -17.07
CA TRP A 82 -6.24 -1.17 -16.38
C TRP A 82 -7.63 -1.17 -15.74
N ASP A 83 -8.22 -2.36 -15.59
CA ASP A 83 -9.41 -2.58 -14.77
C ASP A 83 -9.06 -2.47 -13.28
N TYR A 84 -9.21 -1.26 -12.73
CA TYR A 84 -8.87 -0.96 -11.33
C TYR A 84 -9.78 -1.68 -10.33
N ARG A 85 -11.02 -2.01 -10.71
CA ARG A 85 -11.93 -2.75 -9.83
C ARG A 85 -11.49 -4.20 -9.72
N GLY A 86 -11.20 -4.83 -10.87
CA GLY A 86 -10.63 -6.18 -10.92
C GLY A 86 -9.31 -6.26 -10.16
N LEU A 87 -8.43 -5.28 -10.35
CA LEU A 87 -7.14 -5.19 -9.67
C LEU A 87 -7.27 -5.07 -8.15
N LEU A 88 -8.17 -4.21 -7.65
CA LEU A 88 -8.46 -4.10 -6.22
C LEU A 88 -9.02 -5.40 -5.66
N SER A 89 -9.96 -6.03 -6.37
CA SER A 89 -10.51 -7.33 -5.97
C SER A 89 -9.40 -8.38 -5.84
N TYR A 90 -8.49 -8.42 -6.81
CA TYR A 90 -7.34 -9.32 -6.80
C TYR A 90 -6.41 -9.07 -5.60
N MET A 91 -6.06 -7.81 -5.33
CA MET A 91 -5.22 -7.44 -4.19
C MET A 91 -5.89 -7.75 -2.84
N ARG A 92 -7.22 -7.61 -2.74
CA ARG A 92 -7.98 -8.04 -1.55
C ARG A 92 -7.95 -9.55 -1.36
N VAL A 93 -7.93 -10.35 -2.43
CA VAL A 93 -7.68 -11.80 -2.31
C VAL A 93 -6.29 -12.07 -1.74
N ILE A 94 -5.25 -11.40 -2.26
CA ILE A 94 -3.88 -11.56 -1.75
C ILE A 94 -3.80 -11.25 -0.25
N THR A 95 -4.35 -10.12 0.18
CA THR A 95 -4.29 -9.68 1.59
C THR A 95 -5.33 -10.37 2.48
N GLY A 96 -6.29 -11.08 1.90
CA GLY A 96 -7.20 -12.00 2.60
C GLY A 96 -6.58 -13.38 2.82
N LEU A 97 -5.67 -13.82 1.94
CA LEU A 97 -4.88 -15.04 2.10
C LEU A 97 -3.73 -14.86 3.10
N ASP A 98 -3.11 -13.69 3.12
CA ASP A 98 -2.10 -13.30 4.10
C ASP A 98 -2.31 -11.85 4.56
N PRO A 99 -2.88 -11.63 5.76
CA PRO A 99 -3.06 -10.30 6.33
C PRO A 99 -1.75 -9.55 6.56
N TYR A 100 -0.61 -10.23 6.64
CA TYR A 100 0.70 -9.60 6.88
C TYR A 100 1.39 -9.15 5.59
N ASN A 101 0.83 -9.47 4.43
CA ASN A 101 1.42 -9.12 3.15
C ASN A 101 1.13 -7.66 2.79
N LYS A 102 2.15 -6.81 2.95
CA LYS A 102 2.09 -5.37 2.63
C LYS A 102 2.24 -5.06 1.14
N GLY A 103 2.78 -6.01 0.36
CA GLY A 103 3.13 -5.81 -1.05
C GLY A 103 1.99 -5.21 -1.89
N PRO A 104 0.76 -5.74 -1.81
CA PRO A 104 -0.38 -5.20 -2.55
C PRO A 104 -0.71 -3.74 -2.23
N PHE A 105 -0.56 -3.29 -0.99
CA PHE A 105 -0.80 -1.89 -0.64
C PHE A 105 0.23 -0.96 -1.28
N PHE A 106 1.52 -1.32 -1.21
CA PHE A 106 2.59 -0.57 -1.88
C PHE A 106 2.44 -0.58 -3.40
N PHE A 107 2.01 -1.70 -3.98
CA PHE A 107 1.70 -1.80 -5.40
C PHE A 107 0.56 -0.83 -5.78
N ALA A 108 -0.53 -0.81 -5.00
CA ALA A 108 -1.67 0.07 -5.23
C ALA A 108 -1.26 1.55 -5.20
N VAL A 109 -0.51 1.99 -4.17
CA VAL A 109 0.03 3.36 -4.10
C VAL A 109 0.80 3.72 -5.38
N HIS A 110 1.66 2.82 -5.85
CA HIS A 110 2.54 3.12 -6.96
C HIS A 110 1.83 3.12 -8.31
N PHE A 111 1.16 2.01 -8.65
CA PHE A 111 0.63 1.80 -10.00
C PHE A 111 -0.81 2.29 -10.19
N MET A 112 -1.64 2.25 -9.14
CA MET A 112 -3.00 2.75 -9.27
C MET A 112 -3.10 4.26 -9.08
N SER A 113 -2.03 4.95 -8.70
CA SER A 113 -2.05 6.42 -8.62
C SER A 113 -1.87 7.12 -9.98
N PHE A 114 -1.65 6.36 -11.05
CA PHE A 114 -1.53 6.91 -12.41
C PHE A 114 -2.87 7.33 -13.02
N ARG A 115 -3.98 6.78 -12.54
CA ARG A 115 -5.33 7.21 -12.90
C ARG A 115 -5.90 8.08 -11.79
N THR A 116 -6.37 9.29 -12.13
CA THR A 116 -6.80 10.31 -11.15
C THR A 116 -8.31 10.59 -11.18
N ASP A 117 -9.06 9.82 -11.96
CA ASP A 117 -10.52 9.90 -12.03
C ASP A 117 -11.20 9.21 -10.82
N THR A 118 -12.52 9.04 -10.91
CA THR A 118 -13.31 8.42 -9.84
C THR A 118 -12.88 6.98 -9.55
N GLU A 119 -12.44 6.23 -10.57
CA GLU A 119 -11.96 4.86 -10.37
C GLU A 119 -10.58 4.84 -9.73
N GLY A 120 -9.71 5.78 -10.13
CA GLY A 120 -8.42 6.01 -9.47
C GLY A 120 -8.56 6.30 -7.98
N ARG A 121 -9.59 7.06 -7.56
CA ARG A 121 -9.82 7.38 -6.13
C ARG A 121 -10.15 6.17 -5.26
N MET A 122 -10.55 5.02 -5.83
CA MET A 122 -10.81 3.81 -5.06
C MET A 122 -9.58 3.33 -4.27
N ILE A 123 -8.36 3.69 -4.69
CA ILE A 123 -7.12 3.34 -3.98
C ILE A 123 -7.17 3.76 -2.52
N PHE A 124 -7.74 4.92 -2.21
CA PHE A 124 -7.73 5.47 -0.86
C PHE A 124 -8.59 4.63 0.10
N SER A 125 -9.72 4.11 -0.38
CA SER A 125 -10.53 3.16 0.38
C SER A 125 -9.75 1.88 0.73
N TYR A 126 -8.97 1.37 -0.23
CA TYR A 126 -8.14 0.19 -0.03
C TYR A 126 -6.95 0.47 0.89
N LEU A 127 -6.32 1.64 0.78
CA LEU A 127 -5.23 2.04 1.68
C LEU A 127 -5.73 2.24 3.12
N ASP A 128 -6.99 2.63 3.31
CA ASP A 128 -7.58 2.72 4.65
C ASP A 128 -7.73 1.35 5.31
N GLU A 129 -8.01 0.28 4.56
CA GLU A 129 -8.01 -1.10 5.06
C GLU A 129 -6.64 -1.53 5.61
N SER A 130 -5.55 -0.91 5.13
CA SER A 130 -4.20 -1.23 5.61
C SER A 130 -3.96 -0.82 7.06
N ARG A 131 -4.70 0.17 7.58
CA ARG A 131 -4.51 0.67 8.94
C ARG A 131 -4.94 -0.32 10.01
N GLU A 132 -6.00 -1.07 9.75
CA GLU A 132 -6.46 -2.12 10.65
C GLU A 132 -5.43 -3.26 10.74
N LYS A 133 -4.73 -3.54 9.62
CA LYS A 133 -3.74 -4.61 9.52
C LYS A 133 -2.34 -4.19 10.00
N PHE A 134 -2.00 -2.91 9.80
CA PHE A 134 -0.66 -2.37 10.03
C PHE A 134 -0.72 -1.02 10.76
N PRO A 135 -1.23 -0.97 12.01
CA PRO A 135 -1.42 0.28 12.74
C PRO A 135 -0.12 1.06 12.94
N ASP A 136 1.02 0.36 13.04
CA ASP A 136 2.34 0.95 13.28
C ASP A 136 3.06 1.39 11.99
N ASP A 137 2.47 1.15 10.82
CA ASP A 137 3.14 1.48 9.55
C ASP A 137 2.81 2.90 9.09
N TRP A 138 3.62 3.86 9.51
CA TRP A 138 3.51 5.25 9.07
C TRP A 138 3.76 5.44 7.56
N ARG A 139 4.43 4.50 6.88
CA ARG A 139 4.87 4.69 5.48
C ARG A 139 3.70 4.65 4.50
N LEU A 140 2.71 3.79 4.73
CA LEU A 140 1.54 3.68 3.87
C LEU A 140 0.69 4.96 3.85
N PRO A 141 0.23 5.52 5.00
CA PRO A 141 -0.47 6.79 5.00
C PRO A 141 0.43 7.95 4.54
N TRP A 142 1.75 7.90 4.80
CA TRP A 142 2.68 8.91 4.27
C TRP A 142 2.70 8.92 2.74
N GLN A 143 2.79 7.75 2.11
CA GLN A 143 2.73 7.63 0.66
C GLN A 143 1.34 7.99 0.09
N ALA A 144 0.26 7.64 0.79
CA ALA A 144 -1.09 8.03 0.42
C ALA A 144 -1.23 9.56 0.41
N SER A 145 -0.66 10.24 1.41
CA SER A 145 -0.60 11.70 1.47
C SER A 145 0.13 12.29 0.27
N TYR A 146 1.31 11.74 -0.07
CA TYR A 146 2.07 12.13 -1.25
C TYR A 146 1.26 11.94 -2.54
N VAL A 147 0.62 10.79 -2.72
CA VAL A 147 -0.22 10.50 -3.89
C VAL A 147 -1.40 11.47 -4.00
N ALA A 148 -2.13 11.70 -2.91
CA ALA A 148 -3.23 12.66 -2.88
C ALA A 148 -2.79 14.06 -3.30
N LYS A 149 -1.65 14.54 -2.75
CA LYS A 149 -1.10 15.87 -3.08
C LYS A 149 -0.62 15.96 -4.52
N ILE A 150 0.21 15.01 -4.96
CA ILE A 150 0.97 15.14 -6.20
C ILE A 150 0.15 14.69 -7.41
N ARG A 151 -0.58 13.58 -7.29
CA ARG A 151 -1.34 12.99 -8.41
C ARG A 151 -2.75 13.56 -8.47
N PHE A 152 -3.48 13.53 -7.36
CA PHE A 152 -4.88 13.94 -7.33
C PHE A 152 -5.08 15.44 -7.10
N LYS A 153 -4.02 16.18 -6.75
CA LYS A 153 -4.07 17.61 -6.41
C LYS A 153 -5.10 17.91 -5.30
N ASP A 154 -5.29 16.94 -4.42
CA ASP A 154 -6.28 16.98 -3.35
C ASP A 154 -5.57 17.29 -2.03
N GLY A 155 -5.53 18.58 -1.69
CA GLY A 155 -4.82 19.10 -0.52
C GLY A 155 -5.40 18.58 0.79
N ASP A 156 -6.73 18.55 0.90
CA ASP A 156 -7.45 18.11 2.09
C ASP A 156 -7.22 16.61 2.32
N LEU A 157 -7.33 15.80 1.27
CA LEU A 157 -7.05 14.37 1.36
C LEU A 157 -5.57 14.10 1.68
N ALA A 158 -4.66 14.90 1.13
CA ALA A 158 -3.24 14.80 1.46
C ALA A 158 -2.98 15.10 2.93
N TYR A 159 -3.61 16.15 3.49
CA TYR A 159 -3.51 16.49 4.90
C TYR A 159 -4.10 15.39 5.79
N HIS A 160 -5.27 14.86 5.45
CA HIS A 160 -5.90 13.74 6.16
C HIS A 160 -4.95 12.54 6.30
N TYR A 161 -4.30 12.13 5.19
CA TYR A 161 -3.33 11.04 5.24
C TYR A 161 -2.01 11.42 5.93
N ALA A 162 -1.58 12.68 5.86
CA ALA A 162 -0.42 13.14 6.61
C ALA A 162 -0.67 13.06 8.12
N LEU A 163 -1.86 13.43 8.60
CA LEU A 163 -2.24 13.25 10.00
C LEU A 163 -2.23 11.78 10.41
N LYS A 164 -2.78 10.89 9.58
CA LYS A 164 -2.72 9.44 9.81
C LYS A 164 -1.27 8.96 9.93
N ALA A 165 -0.37 9.46 9.10
CA ALA A 165 1.05 9.11 9.14
C ALA A 165 1.78 9.66 10.36
N ALA A 166 1.55 10.93 10.70
CA ALA A 166 2.13 11.60 11.86
C ALA A 166 1.73 10.94 13.18
N ASN A 167 0.49 10.47 13.28
CA ASN A 167 -0.05 9.81 14.46
C ASN A 167 0.27 8.31 14.55
N ALA A 168 0.88 7.71 13.53
CA ALA A 168 1.25 6.31 13.57
C ALA A 168 2.45 6.09 14.53
N PRO A 169 2.46 4.98 15.29
CA PRO A 169 3.61 4.61 16.11
C PRO A 169 4.92 4.63 15.33
N TYR A 170 5.99 5.07 15.99
CA TYR A 170 7.35 5.14 15.43
C TYR A 170 7.50 6.03 14.18
N ALA A 171 6.53 6.92 13.89
CA ALA A 171 6.69 7.92 12.85
C ALA A 171 7.90 8.81 13.14
N PRO A 172 8.85 8.95 12.20
CA PRO A 172 10.03 9.78 12.41
C PRO A 172 9.65 11.27 12.48
N PRO A 173 10.49 12.13 13.08
CA PRO A 173 10.21 13.57 13.24
C PRO A 173 9.70 14.25 11.96
N ILE A 174 10.34 13.97 10.83
CA ILE A 174 9.96 14.56 9.52
C ILE A 174 8.55 14.20 9.07
N VAL A 175 8.03 13.02 9.46
CA VAL A 175 6.66 12.60 9.17
C VAL A 175 5.69 13.25 10.15
N LYS A 176 6.07 13.42 11.42
CA LYS A 176 5.25 14.08 12.42
C LYS A 176 4.93 15.54 12.10
N ILE A 177 5.89 16.27 11.52
CA ILE A 177 5.72 17.67 11.10
C ILE A 177 5.06 17.84 9.73
N LEU A 178 4.85 16.76 8.97
CA LEU A 178 4.29 16.81 7.62
C LEU A 178 2.93 17.52 7.54
N PRO A 179 1.98 17.33 8.48
CA PRO A 179 0.69 18.03 8.44
C PRO A 179 0.85 19.56 8.42
N ALA A 180 1.78 20.12 9.21
CA ALA A 180 2.07 21.55 9.20
C ALA A 180 2.68 22.01 7.87
N ILE A 181 3.58 21.22 7.28
CA ILE A 181 4.15 21.52 5.95
C ILE A 181 3.04 21.57 4.89
N LEU A 182 2.06 20.68 4.96
CA LEU A 182 0.93 20.67 4.03
C LEU A 182 0.00 21.87 4.24
N MET A 183 -0.35 22.19 5.49
CA MET A 183 -1.19 23.36 5.82
C MET A 183 -0.56 24.66 5.36
N ARG A 184 0.75 24.84 5.61
CA ARG A 184 1.51 25.98 5.09
C ARG A 184 1.41 26.09 3.57
N ASN A 185 1.58 24.96 2.87
CA ASN A 185 1.49 24.94 1.40
C ASN A 185 0.08 25.25 0.87
N LEU A 186 -0.96 25.10 1.70
CA LEU A 186 -2.34 25.50 1.38
C LEU A 186 -2.63 26.96 1.76
N GLY A 187 -1.66 27.68 2.33
CA GLY A 187 -1.80 29.07 2.79
C GLY A 187 -2.39 29.20 4.20
N ASP A 188 -2.68 28.10 4.88
CA ASP A 188 -3.17 28.10 6.26
C ASP A 188 -1.99 28.10 7.25
N ILE A 189 -1.38 29.28 7.37
CA ILE A 189 -0.18 29.50 8.18
C ILE A 189 -0.51 29.39 9.68
N GLU A 190 -1.69 29.86 10.09
CA GLU A 190 -2.13 29.86 11.48
C GLU A 190 -2.36 28.42 11.99
N THR A 191 -3.04 27.57 11.20
CA THR A 191 -3.20 26.16 11.54
C THR A 191 -1.87 25.42 11.54
N ALA A 192 -0.98 25.71 10.58
CA ALA A 192 0.36 25.11 10.56
C ALA A 192 1.17 25.48 11.82
N TYR A 193 1.14 26.74 12.24
CA TYR A 193 1.83 27.21 13.44
C TYR A 193 1.24 26.59 14.70
N THR A 194 -0.09 26.63 14.85
CA THR A 194 -0.81 26.05 16.00
C THR A 194 -0.52 24.55 16.14
N TYR A 195 -0.50 23.82 15.02
CA TYR A 195 -0.15 22.40 15.01
C TYR A 195 1.29 22.16 15.51
N LEU A 196 2.27 22.94 15.04
CA LEU A 196 3.67 22.80 15.46
C LEU A 196 3.88 23.13 16.93
N ILE A 197 3.25 24.20 17.45
CA ILE A 197 3.30 24.55 18.88
C ILE A 197 2.69 23.43 19.72
N THR A 198 1.51 22.93 19.33
CA THR A 198 0.87 21.81 20.01
C THR A 198 1.78 20.58 20.01
N LEU A 199 2.33 20.21 18.85
CA LEU A 199 3.25 19.08 18.74
C LEU A 199 4.49 19.28 19.63
N ARG A 200 5.02 20.50 19.71
CA ARG A 200 6.17 20.86 20.55
C ARG A 200 5.91 20.69 22.04
N GLU A 201 4.70 20.99 22.51
CA GLU A 201 4.29 20.86 23.91
C GLU A 201 4.23 19.39 24.36
N TYR A 202 3.84 18.47 23.47
CA TYR A 202 3.69 17.05 23.78
C TYR A 202 4.91 16.19 23.40
N SER A 203 5.87 16.72 22.64
CA SER A 203 7.09 15.99 22.28
C SER A 203 8.14 16.05 23.39
N ALA A 204 8.60 14.87 23.83
CA ALA A 204 9.72 14.72 24.75
C ALA A 204 11.02 14.24 24.07
N ASP A 205 10.96 13.78 22.82
CA ASP A 205 12.13 13.36 22.05
C ASP A 205 12.93 14.58 21.57
N PRO A 206 14.22 14.72 21.95
CA PRO A 206 15.07 15.83 21.50
C PRO A 206 15.13 15.98 19.98
N LYS A 207 15.08 14.89 19.21
CA LYS A 207 15.11 14.95 17.74
C LYS A 207 13.81 15.47 17.15
N GLU A 208 12.68 15.16 17.79
CA GLU A 208 11.39 15.72 17.41
C GLU A 208 11.36 17.20 17.70
N ILE A 209 11.79 17.59 18.90
CA ILE A 209 11.91 18.98 19.33
C ILE A 209 12.75 19.78 18.32
N GLU A 210 13.94 19.30 17.97
CA GLU A 210 14.82 19.96 17.00
C GLU A 210 14.14 20.14 15.62
N ALA A 211 13.45 19.10 15.15
CA ALA A 211 12.73 19.16 13.87
C ALA A 211 11.55 20.14 13.89
N ILE A 212 10.84 20.22 15.02
CA ILE A 212 9.70 21.13 15.21
C ILE A 212 10.18 22.57 15.32
N ASP A 213 11.20 22.84 16.14
CA ASP A 213 11.79 24.16 16.33
C ASP A 213 12.34 24.68 14.98
N GLY A 214 13.03 23.83 14.22
CA GLY A 214 13.49 24.17 12.87
C GLY A 214 12.33 24.47 11.89
N ALA A 215 11.19 23.81 12.02
CA ALA A 215 10.01 24.08 11.20
C ALA A 215 9.31 25.39 11.59
N LEU A 216 9.23 25.70 12.90
CA LEU A 216 8.71 26.97 13.43
C LEU A 216 9.55 28.15 12.95
N GLU A 217 10.88 28.07 13.08
CA GLU A 217 11.78 29.13 12.59
C GLU A 217 11.61 29.40 11.08
N GLN A 218 11.43 28.35 10.27
CA GLN A 218 11.19 28.52 8.83
C GLN A 218 9.86 29.24 8.57
N LEU A 219 8.84 28.97 9.37
CA LEU A 219 7.53 29.59 9.24
C LEU A 219 7.59 31.08 9.64
N GLU A 220 8.24 31.42 10.74
CA GLU A 220 8.44 32.80 11.20
C GLU A 220 9.28 33.64 10.24
N LYS A 221 10.32 33.06 9.62
CA LYS A 221 11.13 33.73 8.59
C LYS A 221 10.32 34.06 7.33
N GLN A 222 9.35 33.21 6.98
CA GLN A 222 8.51 33.40 5.80
C GLN A 222 7.31 34.30 6.08
N PHE A 223 6.79 34.28 7.30
CA PHE A 223 5.60 35.00 7.74
C PHE A 223 5.85 35.61 9.12
N PRO A 224 6.56 36.74 9.20
CA PRO A 224 6.82 37.38 10.49
C PRO A 224 5.49 37.81 11.15
N PRO A 225 5.37 37.68 12.47
CA PRO A 225 4.19 38.17 13.19
C PRO A 225 4.01 39.68 12.93
N GLN A 226 2.78 40.08 12.61
CA GLN A 226 2.39 41.48 12.41
C GLN A 226 2.24 42.22 13.73
#